data_AF-A0A4S4KPL3-F1
#
_entry.id   AF-A0A4S4KPL3-F1
#
_cell.length_a   1.000
_cell.length_b   1.000
_cell.length_c   1.000
_cell.angle_alpha   90.00
_cell.angle_beta   90.00
_cell.angle_gamma   90.00
#
_symmetry.space_group_name_H-M   'P 1'
#
loop_
_entity.id
_entity.type
_entity.pdbx_description
1 polymer ?
#
loop_
_entity_poly.entity_id
_entity_poly.type
_entity_poly.pdbx_seq_one_letter_code
_entity_poly.pdbx_strand_id
1 'polypeptide(L)'
;MSDPTADAQIIEELQVQQIEIFLIWSVTALVTYEYVITIHNEITMVWRKKWTIATWLFILNRYLLIAYTLLTVVPYSAQFSNLVNLAQFIVFALFSALRAFVIYNFNIPILVLVFLLNIVPVATNIWSTSTGSVPIPSTYLPTSILTVMAILTGLAMIAGDVVVLIVTWITTYKPLREARELKISNTLGGVFLRDGTLYFIALLTLNIAQICFQNIPSIQNSSASPVVIYVQV
;
A
#
# COMPACT_ATOMS: atom_id res chain seq x y z
N MET A 1 23.31 39.44 8.56
CA MET A 1 21.93 39.56 9.02
C MET A 1 21.21 38.34 8.47
N SER A 2 20.94 37.34 9.31
CA SER A 2 20.10 36.20 8.91
C SER A 2 18.71 36.74 8.59
N ASP A 3 18.13 36.27 7.48
CA ASP A 3 16.80 36.69 7.07
C ASP A 3 15.79 36.01 8.02
N PRO A 4 15.05 36.77 8.86
CA PRO A 4 14.13 36.19 9.85
C PRO A 4 13.02 35.35 9.21
N THR A 5 12.78 35.51 7.90
CA THR A 5 11.84 34.69 7.13
C THR A 5 12.40 33.30 6.82
N ALA A 6 13.71 33.18 6.56
CA ALA A 6 14.37 31.90 6.33
C ALA A 6 14.47 31.08 7.62
N ASP A 7 14.77 31.73 8.75
CA ASP A 7 14.82 31.07 10.05
C ASP A 7 13.44 30.51 10.46
N ALA A 8 12.35 31.23 10.13
CA ALA A 8 10.99 30.76 10.37
C ALA A 8 10.59 29.55 9.50
N GLN A 9 10.99 29.54 8.22
CA GLN A 9 10.75 28.42 7.30
C GLN A 9 11.46 27.14 7.76
N ILE A 10 12.71 27.24 8.21
CA ILE A 10 13.48 26.09 8.71
C ILE A 10 12.83 25.48 9.95
N ILE A 11 12.27 26.30 10.85
CA ILE A 11 11.57 25.81 12.05
C ILE A 11 10.29 25.05 11.67
N GLU A 12 9.52 25.56 10.70
CA GLU A 12 8.32 24.89 10.20
C GLU A 12 8.66 23.54 9.55
N GLU A 13 9.70 23.49 8.70
CA GLU A 13 10.18 22.25 8.08
C GLU A 13 10.60 21.20 9.13
N LEU A 14 11.34 21.62 10.16
CA LEU A 14 11.78 20.73 11.24
C LEU A 14 10.59 20.18 12.05
N GLN A 15 9.57 21.00 12.30
CA GLN A 15 8.35 20.56 13.00
C GLN A 15 7.60 19.50 12.20
N VAL A 16 7.44 19.70 10.88
CA VAL A 16 6.81 18.73 9.98
C VAL A 16 7.59 17.41 9.99
N GLN A 17 8.90 17.48 9.81
CA GLN A 17 9.76 16.29 9.81
C GLN A 17 9.71 15.54 11.14
N GLN A 18 9.65 16.26 12.26
CA GLN A 18 9.54 15.65 13.58
C GLN A 18 8.20 14.92 13.78
N ILE A 19 7.10 15.50 13.31
CA ILE A 19 5.78 14.85 13.34
C ILE A 19 5.82 13.56 12.50
N GLU A 20 6.40 13.60 11.30
CA GLU A 20 6.54 12.42 10.44
C GLU A 20 7.32 11.30 11.13
N ILE A 21 8.46 11.62 11.77
CA ILE A 21 9.27 10.63 12.50
C ILE A 21 8.46 9.98 13.62
N PHE A 22 7.71 10.77 14.41
CA PHE A 22 6.88 10.22 15.49
C PHE A 22 5.76 9.33 14.98
N LEU A 23 5.14 9.68 13.85
CA LEU A 23 4.12 8.84 13.21
C LEU A 23 4.71 7.52 12.73
N ILE A 24 5.87 7.55 12.06
CA ILE A 24 6.57 6.35 11.60
C ILE A 24 6.88 5.42 12.77
N TRP A 25 7.44 5.95 13.86
CA TRP A 25 7.77 5.14 15.04
C TRP A 25 6.52 4.54 15.69
N SER A 26 5.43 5.29 15.73
CA SER A 26 4.14 4.82 16.26
C SER A 26 3.58 3.67 15.43
N VAL A 27 3.61 3.80 14.09
CA VAL A 27 3.18 2.74 13.16
C VAL A 27 4.09 1.52 13.29
N THR A 28 5.41 1.69 13.32
CA THR A 28 6.35 0.58 13.48
C THR A 28 6.14 -0.15 14.81
N ALA A 29 5.88 0.58 15.90
CA ALA A 29 5.58 -0.01 17.20
C ALA A 29 4.27 -0.82 17.17
N LEU A 30 3.20 -0.28 16.57
CA LEU A 30 1.91 -0.97 16.45
C LEU A 30 2.03 -2.24 15.61
N VAL A 31 2.70 -2.14 14.46
CA VAL A 31 2.93 -3.28 13.56
C VAL A 31 3.76 -4.36 14.27
N THR A 32 4.83 -3.97 14.97
CA THR A 32 5.66 -4.91 15.74
C THR A 32 4.85 -5.59 16.84
N TYR A 33 4.03 -4.82 17.57
CA TYR A 33 3.16 -5.35 18.62
C TYR A 33 2.18 -6.40 18.09
N GLU A 34 1.46 -6.09 17.00
CA GLU A 34 0.54 -7.01 16.34
C GLU A 34 1.27 -8.30 15.90
N TYR A 35 2.50 -8.19 15.42
CA TYR A 35 3.28 -9.37 15.04
C TYR A 35 3.73 -10.23 16.21
N VAL A 36 4.08 -9.64 17.34
CA VAL A 36 4.47 -10.38 18.53
C VAL A 36 3.29 -11.20 19.06
N ILE A 37 2.08 -10.64 19.07
CA ILE A 37 0.90 -11.37 19.59
C ILE A 37 0.38 -12.44 18.62
N THR A 38 0.54 -12.24 17.31
CA THR A 38 0.04 -13.18 16.29
C THR A 38 0.98 -14.36 16.03
N ILE A 39 2.25 -14.28 16.45
CA ILE A 39 3.27 -15.31 16.18
C ILE A 39 2.88 -16.72 16.63
N HIS A 40 2.20 -16.83 17.78
CA HIS A 40 1.77 -18.13 18.31
C HIS A 40 0.76 -18.81 17.37
N ASN A 41 -0.21 -18.05 16.88
CA ASN A 41 -1.24 -18.55 15.97
C ASN A 41 -0.64 -18.91 14.61
N GLU A 42 0.37 -18.18 14.15
CA GLU A 42 0.98 -18.47 12.86
C GLU A 42 1.83 -19.74 12.91
N ILE A 43 2.62 -19.94 13.97
CA ILE A 43 3.38 -21.18 14.18
C ILE A 43 2.45 -22.39 14.12
N THR A 44 1.29 -22.31 14.78
CA THR A 44 0.34 -23.42 14.81
C THR A 44 -0.39 -23.63 13.48
N MET A 45 -0.77 -22.56 12.78
CA MET A 45 -1.61 -22.65 11.58
C MET A 45 -0.83 -22.78 10.27
N VAL A 46 0.34 -22.15 10.17
CA VAL A 46 1.14 -22.01 8.94
C VAL A 46 2.36 -22.93 8.98
N TRP A 47 3.14 -22.88 10.06
CA TRP A 47 4.44 -23.57 10.12
C TRP A 47 4.33 -25.07 10.37
N ARG A 48 3.27 -25.53 11.04
CA ARG A 48 3.01 -26.96 11.29
C ARG A 48 2.34 -27.68 10.12
N LYS A 49 1.95 -26.97 9.06
CA LYS A 49 1.31 -27.56 7.87
C LYS A 49 2.32 -27.76 6.74
N LYS A 50 1.90 -28.52 5.71
CA LYS A 50 2.69 -28.67 4.47
C LYS A 50 2.87 -27.31 3.82
N TRP A 51 4.10 -27.01 3.43
CA TRP A 51 4.45 -25.74 2.79
C TRP A 51 3.88 -25.71 1.38
N THR A 52 2.96 -24.78 1.14
CA THR A 52 2.35 -24.54 -0.18
C THR A 52 2.81 -23.21 -0.75
N ILE A 53 2.47 -22.91 -2.01
CA ILE A 53 2.75 -21.59 -2.61
C ILE A 53 2.10 -20.46 -1.80
N ALA A 54 0.89 -20.68 -1.26
CA ALA A 54 0.23 -19.72 -0.38
C ALA A 54 1.01 -19.48 0.93
N THR A 55 1.65 -20.52 1.47
CA THR A 55 2.53 -20.42 2.65
C THR A 55 3.75 -19.53 2.37
N TRP A 56 4.41 -19.74 1.23
CA TRP A 56 5.56 -18.91 0.82
C TRP A 56 5.16 -17.46 0.59
N LEU A 57 4.04 -17.22 -0.08
CA LEU A 57 3.55 -15.88 -0.36
C LEU A 57 3.16 -15.14 0.93
N PHE A 58 2.54 -15.83 1.89
CA PHE A 58 2.27 -15.30 3.22
C PHE A 58 3.56 -14.92 3.97
N ILE A 59 4.55 -15.81 3.98
CA ILE A 59 5.86 -15.58 4.60
C ILE A 59 6.54 -14.36 3.97
N LEU A 60 6.61 -14.31 2.64
CA LEU A 60 7.21 -13.18 1.92
C LEU A 60 6.52 -11.86 2.28
N ASN A 61 5.19 -11.81 2.20
CA ASN A 61 4.44 -10.59 2.55
C ASN A 61 4.74 -10.12 3.97
N ARG A 62 4.80 -11.06 4.91
CA ARG A 62 5.01 -10.74 6.32
C ARG A 62 6.42 -10.24 6.60
N TYR A 63 7.44 -10.99 6.19
CA TYR A 63 8.82 -10.63 6.51
C TYR A 63 9.29 -9.41 5.73
N LEU A 64 8.76 -9.17 4.52
CA LEU A 64 9.02 -7.94 3.79
C LEU A 64 8.38 -6.74 4.49
N LEU A 65 7.16 -6.85 5.04
CA LEU A 65 6.56 -5.74 5.79
C LEU A 65 7.36 -5.43 7.06
N ILE A 66 7.81 -6.46 7.78
CA ILE A 66 8.69 -6.29 8.96
C ILE A 66 10.01 -5.65 8.56
N ALA A 67 10.65 -6.14 7.49
CA ALA A 67 11.90 -5.56 7.01
C ALA A 67 11.70 -4.08 6.65
N TYR A 68 10.63 -3.75 5.93
CA TYR A 68 10.32 -2.39 5.54
C TYR A 68 10.12 -1.47 6.75
N THR A 69 9.31 -1.84 7.73
CA THR A 69 9.05 -1.01 8.92
C THR A 69 10.25 -0.88 9.86
N LEU A 70 11.17 -1.85 9.86
CA LEU A 70 12.43 -1.73 10.60
C LEU A 70 13.41 -0.81 9.88
N LEU A 71 13.47 -0.92 8.55
CA LEU A 71 14.29 -0.03 7.75
C LEU A 71 13.84 1.41 7.97
N THR A 72 12.55 1.75 7.99
CA THR A 72 12.13 3.15 8.25
C THR A 72 12.61 3.77 9.57
N VAL A 73 13.11 2.99 10.54
CA VAL A 73 13.58 3.47 11.84
C VAL A 73 15.11 3.39 12.00
N VAL A 74 15.77 2.43 11.36
CA VAL A 74 17.21 2.20 11.48
C VAL A 74 17.95 2.98 10.38
N PRO A 75 19.21 3.43 10.57
CA PRO A 75 20.03 3.92 9.46
C PRO A 75 20.55 2.76 8.60
N TYR A 76 20.25 2.77 7.30
CA TYR A 76 20.70 1.77 6.31
C TYR A 76 20.87 2.44 4.93
N SER A 77 21.35 1.69 3.93
CA SER A 77 21.55 2.23 2.59
C SER A 77 20.22 2.44 1.84
N ALA A 78 20.03 3.62 1.24
CA ALA A 78 18.82 3.93 0.46
C ALA A 78 18.51 2.93 -0.67
N GLN A 79 19.54 2.27 -1.21
CA GLN A 79 19.34 1.21 -2.21
C GLN A 79 18.60 -0.01 -1.62
N PHE A 80 18.88 -0.37 -0.36
CA PHE A 80 18.29 -1.53 0.28
C PHE A 80 16.82 -1.31 0.66
N SER A 81 16.43 -0.11 1.14
CA SER A 81 14.98 0.20 1.32
C SER A 81 14.22 0.07 0.03
N ASN A 82 14.76 0.63 -1.05
CA ASN A 82 14.03 0.70 -2.30
C ASN A 82 13.77 -0.70 -2.85
N LEU A 83 14.73 -1.62 -2.72
CA LEU A 83 14.53 -3.02 -3.09
C LEU A 83 13.46 -3.71 -2.24
N VAL A 84 13.49 -3.52 -0.91
CA VAL A 84 12.49 -4.10 0.00
C VAL A 84 11.10 -3.54 -0.27
N ASN A 85 11.02 -2.24 -0.53
CA ASN A 85 9.80 -1.52 -0.88
C ASN A 85 9.19 -2.04 -2.20
N LEU A 86 9.99 -2.14 -3.27
CA LEU A 86 9.55 -2.69 -4.54
C LEU A 86 9.06 -4.15 -4.39
N ALA A 87 9.78 -4.95 -3.61
CA ALA A 87 9.37 -6.32 -3.32
C ALA A 87 8.01 -6.36 -2.59
N GLN A 88 7.78 -5.45 -1.65
CA GLN A 88 6.50 -5.35 -0.93
C GLN A 88 5.33 -5.05 -1.89
N PHE A 89 5.49 -4.08 -2.80
CA PHE A 89 4.46 -3.78 -3.81
C PHE A 89 4.17 -4.94 -4.75
N ILE A 90 5.21 -5.65 -5.19
CA ILE A 90 5.03 -6.84 -6.03
C ILE A 90 4.21 -7.89 -5.29
N VAL A 91 4.49 -8.12 -4.00
CA VAL A 91 3.73 -9.07 -3.20
C VAL A 91 2.28 -8.62 -2.99
N PHE A 92 2.03 -7.32 -2.76
CA PHE A 92 0.67 -6.78 -2.69
C PHE A 92 -0.10 -6.98 -4.01
N ALA A 93 0.53 -6.70 -5.15
CA ALA A 93 -0.07 -6.91 -6.47
C ALA A 93 -0.40 -8.39 -6.72
N LEU A 94 0.53 -9.30 -6.38
CA LEU A 94 0.32 -10.74 -6.48
C LEU A 94 -0.81 -11.23 -5.59
N PHE A 95 -0.86 -10.77 -4.33
CA PHE A 95 -1.92 -11.16 -3.39
C PHE A 95 -3.29 -10.69 -3.86
N SER A 96 -3.38 -9.44 -4.33
CA SER A 96 -4.60 -8.85 -4.87
C SER A 96 -5.10 -9.63 -6.11
N ALA A 97 -4.21 -9.89 -7.06
CA ALA A 97 -4.52 -10.63 -8.28
C ALA A 97 -4.93 -12.08 -7.99
N LEU A 98 -4.18 -12.79 -7.15
CA LEU A 98 -4.48 -14.17 -6.78
C LEU A 98 -5.83 -14.29 -6.06
N ARG A 99 -6.15 -13.32 -5.19
CA ARG A 99 -7.46 -13.26 -4.53
C ARG A 99 -8.59 -13.10 -5.54
N ALA A 100 -8.46 -12.16 -6.48
CA ALA A 100 -9.47 -11.98 -7.53
C ALA A 100 -9.62 -13.23 -8.41
N PHE A 101 -8.50 -13.88 -8.73
CA PHE A 101 -8.46 -15.12 -9.50
C PHE A 101 -9.19 -16.27 -8.83
N VAL A 102 -8.94 -16.51 -7.53
CA VAL A 102 -9.61 -17.58 -6.78
C VAL A 102 -11.09 -17.26 -6.59
N ILE A 103 -11.44 -16.02 -6.29
CA ILE A 103 -12.83 -15.59 -6.07
C ILE A 103 -13.64 -15.70 -7.37
N TYR A 104 -13.08 -15.30 -8.51
CA TYR A 104 -13.75 -15.41 -9.81
C TYR A 104 -13.44 -16.73 -10.50
N ASN A 105 -13.43 -17.83 -9.74
CA ASN A 105 -13.38 -19.20 -10.26
C ASN A 105 -12.27 -19.45 -11.31
N PHE A 106 -11.04 -19.04 -10.99
CA PHE A 106 -9.84 -19.27 -11.80
C PHE A 106 -9.85 -18.60 -13.19
N ASN A 107 -10.47 -17.41 -13.30
CA ASN A 107 -10.49 -16.64 -14.55
C ASN A 107 -9.19 -15.82 -14.76
N ILE A 108 -8.36 -16.28 -15.71
CA ILE A 108 -7.05 -15.69 -16.03
C ILE A 108 -7.13 -14.22 -16.49
N PRO A 109 -8.08 -13.80 -17.35
CA PRO A 109 -8.24 -12.39 -17.69
C PRO A 109 -8.33 -11.43 -16.49
N ILE A 110 -9.05 -11.81 -15.43
CA ILE A 110 -9.19 -10.97 -14.23
C ILE A 110 -7.90 -10.95 -13.43
N LEU A 111 -7.21 -12.09 -13.33
CA LEU A 111 -5.87 -12.16 -12.74
C LEU A 111 -4.94 -11.15 -13.41
N VAL A 112 -4.86 -11.18 -14.75
CA VAL A 112 -3.99 -10.30 -15.52
C VAL A 112 -4.41 -8.84 -15.36
N LEU A 113 -5.70 -8.53 -15.45
CA LEU A 113 -6.21 -7.16 -15.28
C LEU A 113 -5.84 -6.58 -13.91
N VAL A 114 -6.14 -7.31 -12.83
CA VAL A 114 -5.86 -6.85 -11.45
C VAL A 114 -4.36 -6.75 -11.22
N PHE A 115 -3.57 -7.69 -11.73
CA PHE A 115 -2.11 -7.64 -11.61
C PHE A 115 -1.52 -6.42 -12.32
N LEU A 116 -1.94 -6.14 -13.57
CA LEU A 116 -1.45 -5.00 -14.34
C LEU A 116 -1.85 -3.65 -13.71
N LEU A 117 -3.03 -3.57 -13.10
CA LEU A 117 -3.45 -2.37 -12.36
C LEU A 117 -2.59 -2.13 -11.11
N ASN A 118 -2.28 -3.20 -10.37
CA ASN A 118 -1.55 -3.10 -9.10
C ASN A 118 -0.02 -3.11 -9.25
N ILE A 119 0.55 -3.37 -10.44
CA ILE A 119 2.00 -3.27 -10.69
C ILE A 119 2.44 -1.83 -10.97
N VAL A 120 1.51 -0.91 -11.24
CA VAL A 120 1.82 0.48 -11.59
C VAL A 120 2.68 1.20 -10.53
N PRO A 121 2.43 1.05 -9.21
CA PRO A 121 3.31 1.61 -8.18
C PRO A 121 4.75 1.10 -8.25
N VAL A 122 4.98 -0.14 -8.68
CA VAL A 122 6.34 -0.68 -8.86
C VAL A 122 7.06 0.10 -9.96
N ALA A 123 6.40 0.30 -11.09
CA ALA A 123 6.97 1.03 -12.23
C ALA A 123 7.29 2.48 -11.86
N THR A 124 6.38 3.16 -11.15
CA THR A 124 6.59 4.57 -10.77
C THR A 124 7.63 4.75 -9.68
N ASN A 125 7.77 3.80 -8.73
CA ASN A 125 8.85 3.81 -7.74
C ASN A 125 10.24 3.56 -8.37
N ILE A 126 10.34 2.66 -9.36
CA ILE A 126 11.57 2.46 -10.12
C ILE A 126 11.97 3.73 -10.87
N TRP A 127 11.00 4.37 -11.53
CA TRP A 127 11.21 5.63 -12.23
C TRP A 127 11.70 6.73 -11.28
N SER A 128 10.99 6.94 -10.17
CA SER A 128 11.32 7.94 -9.14
C SER A 128 12.74 7.76 -8.61
N THR A 129 13.10 6.52 -8.23
CA THR A 129 14.44 6.19 -7.72
C THR A 129 15.54 6.47 -8.76
N SER A 130 15.27 6.15 -10.02
CA SER A 130 16.23 6.34 -11.12
C SER A 130 16.46 7.82 -11.39
N THR A 131 15.40 8.63 -11.37
CA THR A 131 15.51 10.08 -11.56
C THR A 131 16.11 10.82 -10.36
N GLY A 132 15.88 10.34 -9.13
CA GLY A 132 16.46 10.93 -7.91
C GLY A 132 17.93 10.60 -7.69
N SER A 133 18.44 9.51 -8.29
CA SER A 133 19.84 9.09 -8.17
C SER A 133 20.77 9.73 -9.19
N VAL A 134 20.21 10.27 -10.28
CA VAL A 134 20.98 11.07 -11.25
C VAL A 134 20.88 12.53 -10.79
N PRO A 135 22.00 13.27 -10.63
CA PRO A 135 21.96 14.70 -10.40
C PRO A 135 21.56 15.39 -11.71
N ILE A 136 20.29 15.25 -12.10
CA ILE A 136 19.69 16.01 -13.19
C ILE A 136 19.30 17.34 -12.55
N PRO A 137 19.77 18.49 -13.06
CA PRO A 137 19.29 19.78 -12.60
C PRO A 137 17.75 19.79 -12.64
N SER A 138 17.11 20.18 -11.54
CA SER A 138 15.65 20.25 -11.38
C SER A 138 14.96 21.15 -12.42
N THR A 139 15.73 21.83 -13.26
CA THR A 139 15.30 22.61 -14.43
C THR A 139 14.85 21.79 -15.64
N TYR A 140 15.12 20.48 -15.71
CA TYR A 140 14.78 19.65 -16.90
C TYR A 140 13.52 18.79 -16.75
N LEU A 141 13.03 18.57 -15.53
CA LEU A 141 11.79 17.83 -15.27
C LEU A 141 10.76 18.80 -14.70
N PRO A 142 9.77 19.26 -15.49
CA PRO A 142 8.73 20.13 -14.97
C PRO A 142 7.92 19.39 -13.90
N THR A 143 7.63 20.08 -12.79
CA THR A 143 6.86 19.58 -11.64
C THR A 143 5.52 18.95 -12.05
N SER A 144 4.98 19.35 -13.20
CA SER A 144 3.78 18.78 -13.81
C SER A 144 3.89 17.30 -14.20
N ILE A 145 5.08 16.81 -14.59
CA ILE A 145 5.24 15.39 -14.95
C ILE A 145 5.15 14.51 -13.71
N LEU A 146 5.74 14.95 -12.60
CA LEU A 146 5.72 14.22 -11.33
C LEU A 146 4.28 14.10 -10.79
N THR A 147 3.53 15.21 -10.79
CA THR A 147 2.14 15.22 -10.33
C THR A 147 1.23 14.36 -11.20
N VAL A 148 1.39 14.41 -12.53
CA VAL A 148 0.62 13.56 -13.46
C VAL A 148 0.92 12.07 -13.19
N MET A 149 2.19 11.68 -13.01
CA MET A 149 2.55 10.30 -12.73
C MET A 149 2.00 9.80 -11.39
N ALA A 150 1.98 10.65 -10.36
CA ALA A 150 1.37 10.33 -9.07
C ALA A 150 -0.14 10.10 -9.20
N ILE A 151 -0.86 10.98 -9.91
CA ILE A 151 -2.29 10.83 -10.16
C ILE A 151 -2.59 9.54 -10.93
N LEU A 152 -1.84 9.26 -12.00
CA LEU A 152 -2.03 8.04 -12.80
C LEU A 152 -1.78 6.77 -11.98
N THR A 153 -0.76 6.78 -11.12
CA THR A 153 -0.48 5.66 -10.21
C THR A 153 -1.63 5.43 -9.24
N GLY A 154 -2.12 6.50 -8.60
CA GLY A 154 -3.22 6.41 -7.66
C GLY A 154 -4.51 5.93 -8.32
N LEU A 155 -4.84 6.44 -9.50
CA LEU A 155 -6.02 6.00 -10.25
C LEU A 155 -5.94 4.51 -10.63
N ALA A 156 -4.76 4.01 -10.98
CA ALA A 156 -4.56 2.60 -11.27
C ALA A 156 -4.76 1.72 -10.02
N MET A 157 -4.25 2.14 -8.86
CA MET A 157 -4.46 1.44 -7.59
C MET A 157 -5.94 1.40 -7.20
N ILE A 158 -6.62 2.55 -7.26
CA ILE A 158 -8.06 2.63 -6.97
C ILE A 158 -8.85 1.73 -7.94
N ALA A 159 -8.54 1.79 -9.23
CA ALA A 159 -9.19 0.92 -10.21
C ALA A 159 -8.96 -0.57 -9.91
N GLY A 160 -7.74 -0.93 -9.48
CA GLY A 160 -7.42 -2.28 -8.99
C GLY A 160 -8.33 -2.70 -7.83
N ASP A 161 -8.40 -1.89 -6.78
CA ASP A 161 -9.23 -2.17 -5.60
C ASP A 161 -10.72 -2.27 -5.94
N VAL A 162 -11.21 -1.37 -6.78
CA VAL A 162 -12.61 -1.35 -7.23
C VAL A 162 -12.93 -2.62 -8.03
N VAL A 163 -12.05 -3.04 -8.94
CA VAL A 163 -12.24 -4.29 -9.70
C VAL A 163 -12.33 -5.49 -8.75
N VAL A 164 -11.41 -5.59 -7.78
CA VAL A 164 -11.40 -6.70 -6.81
C VAL A 164 -12.65 -6.68 -5.94
N LEU A 165 -13.09 -5.49 -5.50
CA LEU A 165 -14.31 -5.31 -4.72
C LEU A 165 -15.54 -5.73 -5.52
N ILE A 166 -15.66 -5.31 -6.79
CA ILE A 166 -16.75 -5.68 -7.69
C ILE A 166 -16.77 -7.20 -7.92
N VAL A 167 -15.62 -7.81 -8.21
CA VAL A 167 -15.48 -9.26 -8.40
C VAL A 167 -15.93 -10.01 -7.15
N THR A 168 -15.47 -9.57 -5.98
CA THR A 168 -15.88 -10.14 -4.68
C THR A 168 -17.38 -10.01 -4.47
N TRP A 169 -17.96 -8.86 -4.83
CA TRP A 169 -19.37 -8.61 -4.59
C TRP A 169 -20.26 -9.43 -5.53
N ILE A 170 -19.95 -9.46 -6.83
CA ILE A 170 -20.72 -10.22 -7.82
C ILE A 170 -20.70 -11.71 -7.49
N THR A 171 -19.52 -12.28 -7.23
CA THR A 171 -19.40 -13.73 -7.07
C THR A 171 -19.96 -14.21 -5.75
N THR A 172 -19.82 -13.43 -4.66
CA THR A 172 -20.10 -13.94 -3.33
C THR A 172 -21.38 -13.37 -2.70
N TYR A 173 -21.81 -12.15 -3.02
CA TYR A 173 -23.01 -11.57 -2.40
C TYR A 173 -24.31 -11.91 -3.12
N LYS A 174 -24.31 -12.07 -4.45
CA LYS A 174 -25.52 -12.49 -5.18
C LYS A 174 -26.05 -13.85 -4.69
N PRO A 175 -25.22 -14.91 -4.59
CA PRO A 175 -25.69 -16.20 -4.09
C PRO A 175 -26.06 -16.17 -2.60
N LEU A 176 -25.36 -15.36 -1.80
CA LEU A 176 -25.64 -15.23 -0.37
C LEU A 176 -26.98 -14.51 -0.10
N ARG A 177 -27.32 -13.52 -0.93
CA ARG A 177 -28.60 -12.83 -0.86
C ARG A 177 -29.73 -13.78 -1.22
N GLU A 178 -29.59 -14.54 -2.32
CA GLU A 178 -30.57 -15.54 -2.74
C GLU A 178 -30.77 -16.63 -1.67
N ALA A 179 -29.71 -17.11 -1.04
CA ALA A 179 -29.80 -18.07 0.08
C ALA A 179 -30.47 -17.50 1.34
N ARG A 180 -30.28 -16.19 1.61
CA ARG A 180 -30.92 -15.49 2.73
C ARG A 180 -32.41 -15.26 2.48
N GLU A 181 -32.81 -14.97 1.23
CA GLU A 181 -34.22 -14.88 0.82
C GLU A 181 -34.94 -16.25 1.02
N LEU A 182 -34.20 -17.36 0.90
CA LEU A 182 -34.67 -18.72 1.21
C LEU A 182 -34.64 -19.10 2.70
N LYS A 183 -34.43 -18.15 3.62
CA LYS A 183 -34.35 -18.35 5.09
C LYS A 183 -33.31 -19.38 5.56
N ILE A 184 -32.27 -19.66 4.76
CA ILE A 184 -31.13 -20.45 5.20
C ILE A 184 -30.30 -19.56 6.13
N SER A 185 -30.45 -19.74 7.43
CA SER A 185 -29.85 -18.88 8.45
C SER A 185 -28.32 -19.08 8.54
N ASN A 186 -27.62 -17.94 8.49
CA ASN A 186 -26.22 -17.74 8.90
C ASN A 186 -25.19 -18.74 8.38
N THR A 187 -24.89 -18.68 7.08
CA THR A 187 -23.70 -19.31 6.53
C THR A 187 -22.45 -18.53 6.99
N LEU A 188 -21.45 -19.26 7.51
CA LEU A 188 -20.12 -18.76 7.90
C LEU A 188 -19.51 -17.83 6.83
N GLY A 189 -19.79 -18.08 5.55
CA GLY A 189 -19.36 -17.26 4.43
C GLY A 189 -19.86 -15.80 4.50
N GLY A 190 -21.04 -15.54 5.07
CA GLY A 190 -21.57 -14.18 5.22
C GLY A 190 -20.84 -13.32 6.25
N VAL A 191 -20.37 -13.93 7.34
CA VAL A 191 -19.56 -13.24 8.36
C VAL A 191 -18.14 -12.99 7.85
N PHE A 192 -17.52 -14.02 7.27
CA PHE A 192 -16.21 -13.88 6.60
C PHE A 192 -16.22 -12.83 5.49
N LEU A 193 -17.33 -12.70 4.76
CA LEU A 193 -17.51 -11.67 3.73
C LEU A 193 -17.57 -10.27 4.29
N ARG A 194 -18.30 -10.05 5.39
CA ARG A 194 -18.36 -8.75 6.04
C ARG A 194 -16.97 -8.29 6.46
N ASP A 195 -16.18 -9.18 7.05
CA ASP A 195 -14.82 -8.84 7.47
C ASP A 195 -13.91 -8.63 6.25
N GLY A 196 -14.05 -9.46 5.20
CA GLY A 196 -13.27 -9.36 3.98
C GLY A 196 -13.59 -8.13 3.11
N THR A 197 -14.81 -7.60 3.12
CA THR A 197 -15.21 -6.39 2.40
C THR A 197 -14.90 -5.12 3.17
N LEU A 198 -15.02 -5.13 4.51
CA LEU A 198 -14.61 -3.99 5.36
C LEU A 198 -13.14 -3.64 5.15
N TYR A 199 -12.27 -4.64 5.05
CA TYR A 199 -10.86 -4.43 4.73
C TYR A 199 -10.67 -3.70 3.38
N PHE A 200 -11.39 -4.12 2.34
CA PHE A 200 -11.27 -3.48 1.02
C PHE A 200 -11.85 -2.09 0.97
N ILE A 201 -12.96 -1.84 1.67
CA ILE A 201 -13.54 -0.51 1.77
C ILE A 201 -12.57 0.42 2.51
N ALA A 202 -11.92 -0.07 3.57
CA ALA A 202 -10.89 0.68 4.26
C ALA A 202 -9.70 0.97 3.34
N LEU A 203 -9.18 -0.02 2.62
CA LEU A 203 -8.07 0.15 1.68
C LEU A 203 -8.41 1.13 0.55
N LEU A 204 -9.60 1.02 -0.05
CA LEU A 204 -10.09 1.95 -1.06
C LEU A 204 -10.19 3.38 -0.50
N THR A 205 -10.68 3.52 0.73
CA THR A 205 -10.79 4.82 1.39
C THR A 205 -9.41 5.42 1.65
N LEU A 206 -8.44 4.61 2.07
CA LEU A 206 -7.05 5.04 2.25
C LEU A 206 -6.40 5.45 0.92
N ASN A 207 -6.60 4.68 -0.16
CA ASN A 207 -6.08 5.02 -1.48
C ASN A 207 -6.70 6.31 -2.05
N ILE A 208 -8.00 6.53 -1.83
CA ILE A 208 -8.66 7.80 -2.18
C ILE A 208 -8.08 8.95 -1.36
N ALA A 209 -7.98 8.77 -0.04
CA ALA A 209 -7.44 9.78 0.86
C ALA A 209 -6.01 10.17 0.46
N GLN A 210 -5.17 9.19 0.12
CA GLN A 210 -3.80 9.42 -0.33
C GLN A 210 -3.75 10.32 -1.57
N ILE A 211 -4.56 10.06 -2.60
CA ILE A 211 -4.63 10.93 -3.79
C ILE A 211 -5.11 12.32 -3.41
N CYS A 212 -6.16 12.43 -2.59
CA CYS A 212 -6.68 13.73 -2.17
C CYS A 212 -5.60 14.55 -1.45
N PHE A 213 -4.89 13.97 -0.47
CA PHE A 213 -3.85 14.67 0.27
C PHE A 213 -2.66 15.08 -0.61
N GLN A 214 -2.25 14.23 -1.57
CA GLN A 214 -1.15 14.53 -2.50
C GLN A 214 -1.45 15.72 -3.43
N ASN A 215 -2.71 16.02 -3.69
CA ASN A 215 -3.13 17.02 -4.69
C ASN A 215 -3.65 18.34 -4.08
N ILE A 216 -3.62 18.52 -2.76
CA ILE A 216 -4.04 19.77 -2.11
C ILE A 216 -2.87 20.78 -2.12
N PRO A 217 -3.00 21.93 -2.82
CA PRO A 217 -1.90 22.91 -2.98
C PRO A 217 -1.42 23.52 -1.66
N SER A 218 -2.32 23.68 -0.68
CA SER A 218 -1.95 24.23 0.63
C SER A 218 -1.06 23.30 1.45
N ILE A 219 -1.08 21.99 1.19
CA ILE A 219 -0.17 21.03 1.83
C ILE A 219 1.17 21.02 1.09
N GLN A 220 1.15 21.06 -0.25
CA GLN A 220 2.36 21.11 -1.08
C GLN A 220 3.24 22.34 -0.80
N ASN A 221 2.63 23.47 -0.42
CA ASN A 221 3.34 24.71 -0.13
C ASN A 221 3.88 24.82 1.31
N SER A 222 3.34 24.06 2.27
CA SER A 222 3.85 23.98 3.65
C SER A 222 4.96 22.94 3.81
N SER A 223 5.00 21.94 2.92
CA SER A 223 6.18 21.10 2.73
C SER A 223 7.10 21.78 1.73
N ALA A 224 8.13 22.49 2.19
CA ALA A 224 9.19 23.06 1.35
C ALA A 224 10.10 22.00 0.67
N SER A 225 9.55 20.83 0.36
CA SER A 225 10.13 19.84 -0.51
C SER A 225 9.01 19.13 -1.28
N PRO A 226 8.90 19.33 -2.60
CA PRO A 226 7.99 18.58 -3.47
C PRO A 226 8.37 17.09 -3.62
N VAL A 227 9.35 16.61 -2.84
CA VAL A 227 10.00 15.30 -3.02
C VAL A 227 9.63 14.30 -1.91
N VAL A 228 9.07 14.76 -0.78
CA VAL A 228 8.93 13.88 0.41
C VAL A 228 7.75 12.90 0.33
N ILE A 229 6.75 13.13 -0.53
CA ILE A 229 5.59 12.23 -0.61
C ILE A 229 5.82 11.05 -1.60
N TYR A 230 6.98 10.96 -2.24
CA TYR A 230 7.33 9.82 -3.10
C TYR A 230 8.01 8.65 -2.35
N VAL A 231 8.24 8.76 -1.03
CA VAL A 231 8.98 7.73 -0.24
C VAL A 231 8.15 7.09 0.87
N GLN A 232 6.83 7.33 0.91
CA GLN A 232 5.94 6.66 1.86
C GLN A 232 4.77 6.01 1.11
N VAL A 233 5.08 4.94 0.38
CA VAL A 233 4.43 3.62 0.53
C VAL A 233 5.50 2.61 0.19
#